data_AF-A0A0F9ITI4-F1
#
_entry.id   AF-A0A0F9ITI4-F1
#
_cell.length_a   1.000
_cell.length_b   1.000
_cell.length_c   1.000
_cell.angle_alpha   90.00
_cell.angle_beta   90.00
_cell.angle_gamma   90.00
#
_symmetry.space_group_name_H-M   'P 1'
#
loop_
_entity.id
_entity.type
_entity.pdbx_description
1 polymer ?
#
loop_
_entity_poly.entity_id
_entity_poly.type
_entity_poly.pdbx_seq_one_letter_code
_entity_poly.pdbx_strand_id
1 'polypeptide(L)'
;RGDKMNKRGVATANLFLFIILAFVVVILLGTFLYIYNTITTSLTDPSIASAGAVNLTAAAEDTIGQINTSMLNYANVIAIFFLFGMVIAMFLLAYVTRDSNPAIFFVIDILVIIFAYILAVYISNSYETVLASIPFNIFFTNNLNYATSFLLLLPRITAITGVITMIISYSAIPKTKEEEVAGF
;
A
#
# COMPACT_ATOMS: atom_id res chain seq x y z
N ARG A 1 10.25 37.70 -4.69
CA ARG A 1 10.44 36.92 -3.44
C ARG A 1 9.32 35.90 -3.39
N GLY A 2 9.54 34.73 -4.01
CA GLY A 2 8.57 33.63 -3.94
C GLY A 2 8.58 33.06 -2.54
N ASP A 3 7.40 32.98 -1.93
CA ASP A 3 7.20 32.40 -0.61
C ASP A 3 7.65 30.94 -0.67
N LYS A 4 8.82 30.62 -0.10
CA LYS A 4 9.32 29.25 -0.04
C LYS A 4 8.43 28.51 0.95
N MET A 5 7.37 27.91 0.42
CA MET A 5 6.45 27.04 1.16
C MET A 5 7.28 26.10 2.04
N ASN A 6 7.07 26.18 3.34
CA ASN A 6 7.90 25.52 4.35
C ASN A 6 7.69 24.00 4.26
N LYS A 7 8.49 23.29 3.46
CA LYS A 7 8.39 21.82 3.22
C LYS A 7 8.90 20.97 4.41
N ARG A 8 8.93 21.54 5.62
CA ARG A 8 9.49 20.90 6.81
C ARG A 8 8.49 19.91 7.40
N GLY A 9 8.94 18.69 7.71
CA GLY A 9 8.08 17.61 8.23
C GLY A 9 7.13 17.00 7.20
N VAL A 10 7.20 17.38 5.92
CA VAL A 10 6.31 16.83 4.86
C VAL A 10 6.61 15.35 4.61
N ALA A 11 7.87 14.93 4.67
CA ALA A 11 8.25 13.54 4.44
C ALA A 11 7.73 12.59 5.52
N THR A 12 7.79 13.00 6.79
CA THR A 12 7.28 12.25 7.94
C THR A 12 5.75 12.33 8.06
N ALA A 13 5.13 13.46 7.68
CA ALA A 13 3.67 13.56 7.60
C ALA A 13 3.04 12.59 6.57
N ASN A 14 3.80 12.18 5.54
CA ASN A 14 3.33 11.19 4.59
C ASN A 14 3.12 9.79 5.19
N LEU A 15 3.59 9.52 6.40
CA LEU A 15 3.25 8.29 7.13
C LEU A 15 1.73 8.16 7.33
N PHE A 16 1.03 9.26 7.62
CA PHE A 16 -0.43 9.24 7.78
C PHE A 16 -1.14 8.84 6.48
N LEU A 17 -0.72 9.43 5.36
CA LEU A 17 -1.27 9.13 4.05
C LEU A 17 -0.94 7.68 3.63
N PHE A 18 0.28 7.22 3.90
CA PHE A 18 0.68 5.83 3.68
C PHE A 18 -0.21 4.84 4.43
N ILE A 19 -0.48 5.06 5.72
CA ILE A 19 -1.35 4.20 6.54
C ILE A 19 -2.74 4.07 5.92
N ILE A 20 -3.33 5.21 5.54
CA ILE A 20 -4.69 5.24 4.97
C ILE A 20 -4.70 4.57 3.59
N LEU A 21 -3.74 4.90 2.72
CA LEU A 21 -3.67 4.31 1.38
C LEU A 21 -3.39 2.81 1.42
N ALA A 22 -2.51 2.34 2.32
CA ALA A 22 -2.26 0.92 2.50
C ALA A 22 -3.55 0.16 2.83
N PHE A 23 -4.36 0.70 3.75
CA PHE A 23 -5.65 0.10 4.09
C PHE A 23 -6.60 0.08 2.88
N VAL A 24 -6.77 1.23 2.21
CA VAL A 24 -7.70 1.37 1.07
C VAL A 24 -7.31 0.45 -0.09
N VAL A 25 -6.02 0.37 -0.44
CA VAL A 25 -5.54 -0.45 -1.55
C VAL A 25 -5.83 -1.93 -1.30
N VAL A 26 -5.57 -2.45 -0.11
CA VAL A 26 -5.81 -3.87 0.18
C VAL A 26 -7.29 -4.20 0.18
N ILE A 27 -8.14 -3.34 0.77
CA ILE A 27 -9.60 -3.52 0.76
C ILE A 27 -10.15 -3.48 -0.66
N LEU A 28 -9.69 -2.53 -1.50
CA LEU A 28 -10.10 -2.44 -2.90
C LEU A 28 -9.69 -3.69 -3.68
N LEU A 29 -8.45 -4.15 -3.52
CA LEU A 29 -7.97 -5.36 -4.20
C LEU A 29 -8.75 -6.61 -3.79
N GLY A 30 -9.00 -6.82 -2.49
CA GLY A 30 -9.76 -7.99 -2.06
C GLY A 30 -11.22 -7.95 -2.52
N THR A 31 -11.85 -6.78 -2.51
CA THR A 31 -13.20 -6.59 -3.06
C THR A 31 -13.23 -6.84 -4.57
N PHE A 32 -12.21 -6.37 -5.28
CA PHE A 32 -12.08 -6.58 -6.72
C PHE A 32 -11.96 -8.07 -7.07
N LEU A 33 -11.13 -8.83 -6.35
CA LEU A 33 -11.00 -10.28 -6.52
C LEU A 33 -12.33 -11.00 -6.29
N TYR A 34 -13.06 -10.61 -5.23
CA TYR A 34 -14.36 -11.19 -4.95
C TYR A 34 -15.38 -10.96 -6.08
N ILE A 35 -15.44 -9.73 -6.61
CA ILE A 35 -16.34 -9.38 -7.72
C ILE A 35 -15.98 -10.21 -8.97
N TYR A 36 -14.70 -10.26 -9.35
CA TYR A 36 -14.27 -11.00 -10.54
C TYR A 36 -14.53 -12.49 -10.42
N ASN A 37 -14.28 -13.07 -9.25
CA ASN A 37 -14.58 -14.47 -9.02
C ASN A 37 -16.08 -14.73 -9.14
N THR A 38 -16.92 -13.87 -8.55
CA THR A 38 -18.39 -13.99 -8.61
C THR A 38 -18.92 -13.89 -10.04
N ILE A 39 -18.38 -12.97 -10.85
CA ILE A 39 -18.74 -12.85 -12.28
C ILE A 39 -18.36 -14.13 -13.01
N THR A 40 -17.13 -14.62 -12.80
CA THR A 40 -16.62 -15.81 -13.47
C THR A 40 -17.49 -17.03 -13.13
N THR A 41 -17.77 -17.26 -11.85
CA THR A 41 -18.59 -18.41 -11.41
C THR A 41 -20.03 -18.31 -11.90
N SER A 42 -20.58 -17.10 -12.03
CA SER A 42 -21.92 -16.92 -12.57
C SER A 42 -21.98 -17.19 -14.07
N LEU A 43 -20.94 -16.83 -14.83
CA LEU A 43 -20.89 -17.03 -16.29
C LEU A 43 -20.59 -18.48 -16.69
N THR A 44 -19.90 -19.23 -15.83
CA THR A 44 -19.61 -20.65 -16.04
C THR A 44 -20.66 -21.57 -15.42
N ASP A 45 -21.75 -21.02 -14.86
CA ASP A 45 -22.80 -21.81 -14.23
C ASP A 45 -23.47 -22.75 -15.27
N PRO A 46 -23.48 -24.07 -15.02
CA PRO A 46 -24.09 -25.06 -15.91
C PRO A 46 -25.58 -24.80 -16.21
N SER A 47 -26.29 -24.13 -15.32
CA SER A 47 -27.70 -23.77 -15.53
C SER A 47 -27.88 -22.78 -16.69
N ILE A 48 -26.92 -21.87 -16.90
CA ILE A 48 -26.92 -20.90 -18.02
C ILE A 48 -26.45 -21.57 -19.31
N ALA A 49 -25.52 -22.53 -19.22
CA ALA A 49 -25.02 -23.30 -20.35
C ALA A 49 -26.12 -24.09 -21.09
N SER A 50 -27.21 -24.44 -20.38
CA SER A 50 -28.35 -25.17 -20.93
C SER A 50 -29.39 -24.30 -21.67
N ALA A 51 -29.26 -22.97 -21.61
CA ALA A 51 -30.29 -22.03 -22.06
C ALA A 51 -30.14 -21.54 -23.52
N GLY A 52 -29.10 -21.95 -24.26
CA GLY A 52 -28.92 -21.55 -25.66
C GLY A 52 -27.83 -22.33 -26.39
N ALA A 53 -27.96 -22.43 -27.72
CA ALA A 53 -27.10 -23.23 -28.61
C ALA A 53 -25.65 -22.73 -28.76
N VAL A 54 -25.18 -21.86 -27.87
CA VAL A 54 -23.82 -21.30 -27.87
C VAL A 54 -23.17 -21.72 -26.56
N ASN A 55 -22.00 -22.37 -26.64
CA ASN A 55 -21.24 -22.81 -25.47
C ASN A 55 -20.61 -21.59 -24.76
N LEU A 56 -21.45 -20.83 -24.04
CA LEU A 56 -21.07 -19.64 -23.29
C LEU A 56 -20.05 -19.96 -22.21
N THR A 57 -20.09 -21.17 -21.65
CA THR A 57 -19.11 -21.66 -20.68
C THR A 57 -17.71 -21.72 -21.28
N ALA A 58 -17.53 -22.34 -22.46
CA ALA A 58 -16.22 -22.40 -23.11
C ALA A 58 -15.69 -21.00 -23.48
N ALA A 59 -16.54 -20.12 -24.00
CA ALA A 59 -16.14 -18.74 -24.31
C ALA A 59 -15.79 -17.94 -23.04
N ALA A 60 -16.50 -18.17 -21.92
CA ALA A 60 -16.20 -17.52 -20.64
C ALA A 60 -14.91 -18.06 -20.01
N GLU A 61 -14.65 -19.36 -20.11
CA GLU A 61 -13.41 -19.99 -19.63
C GLU A 61 -12.19 -19.48 -20.39
N ASP A 62 -12.28 -19.39 -21.72
CA ASP A 62 -11.20 -18.91 -22.59
C ASP A 62 -10.88 -17.42 -22.43
N THR A 63 -11.80 -16.65 -21.84
CA THR A 63 -11.63 -15.20 -21.65
C THR A 63 -11.53 -14.84 -20.17
N ILE A 64 -12.67 -14.70 -19.49
CA ILE A 64 -12.78 -14.23 -18.11
C ILE A 64 -12.18 -15.25 -17.13
N GLY A 65 -12.28 -16.56 -17.42
CA GLY A 65 -11.69 -17.62 -16.61
C GLY A 65 -10.16 -17.54 -16.52
N GLN A 66 -9.49 -17.30 -17.65
CA GLN A 66 -8.04 -17.11 -17.69
C GLN A 66 -7.61 -15.84 -16.93
N ILE A 67 -8.38 -14.76 -17.08
CA ILE A 67 -8.14 -13.51 -16.34
C ILE A 67 -8.30 -13.73 -14.84
N ASN A 68 -9.41 -14.35 -14.39
CA ASN A 68 -9.67 -14.63 -12.98
C ASN A 68 -8.57 -15.50 -12.36
N THR A 69 -8.16 -16.57 -13.05
CA THR A 69 -7.09 -17.46 -12.59
C THR A 69 -5.76 -16.70 -12.46
N SER A 70 -5.41 -15.90 -13.46
CA SER A 70 -4.19 -15.08 -13.42
C SER A 70 -4.24 -14.06 -12.28
N MET A 71 -5.38 -13.40 -12.09
CA MET A 71 -5.56 -12.43 -11.02
C MET A 71 -5.46 -13.08 -9.64
N LEU A 72 -6.16 -14.19 -9.39
CA LEU A 72 -6.10 -14.89 -8.11
C LEU A 72 -4.69 -15.39 -7.77
N ASN A 73 -3.90 -15.75 -8.79
CA ASN A 73 -2.52 -16.21 -8.62
C ASN A 73 -1.53 -15.07 -8.35
N TYR A 74 -1.71 -13.91 -8.98
CA TYR A 74 -0.75 -12.80 -8.90
C TYR A 74 -1.19 -11.65 -7.97
N ALA A 75 -2.43 -11.62 -7.50
CA ALA A 75 -2.95 -10.51 -6.70
C ALA A 75 -2.12 -10.23 -5.45
N ASN A 76 -1.69 -11.28 -4.75
CA ASN A 76 -0.85 -11.14 -3.57
C ASN A 76 0.48 -10.43 -3.90
N VAL A 77 1.10 -10.82 -5.01
CA VAL A 77 2.37 -10.26 -5.49
C VAL A 77 2.17 -8.80 -5.89
N ILE A 78 1.12 -8.51 -6.66
CA ILE A 78 0.78 -7.14 -7.06
C ILE A 78 0.55 -6.26 -5.83
N ALA A 79 -0.23 -6.74 -4.87
CA ALA A 79 -0.54 -6.00 -3.65
C ALA A 79 0.73 -5.67 -2.85
N ILE A 80 1.62 -6.65 -2.64
CA ILE A 80 2.87 -6.40 -1.90
C ILE A 80 3.81 -5.47 -2.67
N PHE A 81 3.87 -5.55 -4.00
CA PHE A 81 4.65 -4.61 -4.82
C PHE A 81 4.14 -3.17 -4.68
N PHE A 82 2.82 -2.97 -4.65
CA PHE A 82 2.24 -1.65 -4.40
C PHE A 82 2.57 -1.13 -2.99
N LEU A 83 2.36 -1.96 -1.96
CA LEU A 83 2.62 -1.58 -0.56
C LEU A 83 4.11 -1.27 -0.32
N PHE A 84 5.00 -2.11 -0.82
CA PHE A 84 6.44 -1.92 -0.71
C PHE A 84 6.92 -0.75 -1.58
N GLY A 85 6.34 -0.58 -2.77
CA GLY A 85 6.60 0.56 -3.64
C GLY A 85 6.28 1.89 -2.97
N MET A 86 5.19 1.96 -2.19
CA MET A 86 4.89 3.15 -1.38
C MET A 86 5.95 3.42 -0.32
N VAL A 87 6.46 2.39 0.37
CA VAL A 87 7.55 2.54 1.35
C VAL A 87 8.83 3.07 0.68
N ILE A 88 9.21 2.53 -0.47
CA ILE A 88 10.36 3.02 -1.24
C ILE A 88 10.14 4.48 -1.67
N ALA A 89 8.95 4.81 -2.18
CA ALA A 89 8.62 6.17 -2.59
C ALA A 89 8.76 7.17 -1.43
N MET A 90 8.40 6.76 -0.20
CA MET A 90 8.61 7.56 1.00
C MET A 90 10.10 7.80 1.29
N PHE A 91 10.94 6.76 1.18
CA PHE A 91 12.38 6.91 1.36
C PHE A 91 13.02 7.84 0.32
N LEU A 92 12.60 7.71 -0.95
CA LEU A 92 13.07 8.59 -2.02
C LEU A 92 12.63 10.04 -1.77
N LEU A 93 11.39 10.25 -1.34
CA LEU A 93 10.91 11.59 -1.02
C LEU A 93 11.68 12.19 0.18
N ALA A 94 11.89 11.40 1.23
CA ALA A 94 12.70 11.81 2.39
C ALA A 94 14.09 12.26 1.95
N TYR A 95 14.74 11.46 1.10
CA TYR A 95 16.06 11.78 0.53
C TYR A 95 16.05 13.08 -0.28
N VAL A 96 15.05 13.29 -1.14
CA VAL A 96 14.93 14.51 -1.94
C VAL A 96 14.68 15.75 -1.07
N THR A 97 14.01 15.60 0.08
CA THR A 97 13.68 16.71 0.99
C THR A 97 14.74 16.97 2.08
N ARG A 98 15.85 16.22 2.11
CA ARG A 98 16.86 16.27 3.20
C ARG A 98 17.43 17.66 3.49
N ASP A 99 17.70 18.47 2.47
CA ASP A 99 18.39 19.77 2.63
C ASP A 99 17.51 20.86 3.28
N SER A 100 16.23 20.58 3.51
CA SER A 100 15.25 21.56 4.00
C SER A 100 14.99 21.52 5.51
N ASN A 101 15.58 20.56 6.25
CA ASN A 101 15.20 20.26 7.64
C ASN A 101 16.29 20.65 8.66
N PRO A 102 16.08 21.72 9.46
CA PRO A 102 16.93 22.03 10.61
C PRO A 102 16.88 20.93 11.67
N ALA A 103 17.97 20.70 12.40
CA ALA A 103 18.08 19.67 13.45
C ALA A 103 17.01 19.78 14.57
N ILE A 104 16.42 20.96 14.77
CA ILE A 104 15.32 21.21 15.72
C ILE A 104 14.06 20.39 15.37
N PHE A 105 13.85 20.04 14.10
CA PHE A 105 12.66 19.30 13.66
C PHE A 105 12.72 17.80 14.00
N PHE A 106 13.86 17.30 14.48
CA PHE A 106 14.03 15.91 14.89
C PHE A 106 13.01 15.48 15.97
N VAL A 107 12.77 16.36 16.97
CA VAL A 107 11.80 16.10 18.03
C VAL A 107 10.37 16.05 17.49
N ILE A 108 10.06 16.89 16.51
CA ILE A 108 8.75 16.93 15.85
C ILE A 108 8.52 15.63 15.08
N ASP A 109 9.53 15.14 14.35
CA ASP A 109 9.43 13.89 13.61
C ASP A 109 9.20 12.68 14.51
N ILE A 110 9.85 12.62 15.68
CA ILE A 110 9.56 11.59 16.69
C ILE A 110 8.10 11.64 17.13
N LEU A 111 7.58 12.82 17.46
CA LEU A 111 6.17 12.97 17.84
C LEU A 111 5.23 12.54 16.71
N VAL A 112 5.53 12.90 15.46
CA VAL A 112 4.77 12.50 14.28
C VAL A 112 4.76 10.97 14.12
N ILE A 113 5.91 10.30 14.28
CA ILE A 113 6.02 8.84 14.21
C ILE A 113 5.19 8.18 15.31
N ILE A 114 5.19 8.71 16.53
CA ILE A 114 4.38 8.19 17.64
C ILE A 114 2.88 8.29 17.31
N PHE A 115 2.41 9.44 16.83
CA PHE A 115 1.00 9.59 16.42
C PHE A 115 0.64 8.69 15.23
N ALA A 116 1.52 8.56 14.24
CA ALA A 116 1.33 7.66 13.12
C ALA A 116 1.28 6.19 13.58
N TYR A 117 2.11 5.80 14.55
CA TYR A 117 2.07 4.46 15.15
C TYR A 117 0.72 4.18 15.84
N ILE A 118 0.22 5.12 16.64
CA ILE A 118 -1.09 4.98 17.31
C ILE A 118 -2.20 4.82 16.26
N LEU A 119 -2.18 5.62 15.19
CA LEU A 119 -3.13 5.49 14.09
C LEU A 119 -3.00 4.12 13.40
N ALA A 120 -1.78 3.65 13.13
CA ALA A 120 -1.55 2.36 12.51
C ALA A 120 -2.07 1.19 13.37
N VAL A 121 -1.99 1.29 14.71
CA VAL A 121 -2.60 0.30 15.62
C VAL A 121 -4.11 0.28 15.45
N TYR A 122 -4.75 1.45 15.44
CA TYR A 122 -6.19 1.56 15.25
C TYR A 122 -6.63 0.98 13.90
N ILE A 123 -5.90 1.28 12.82
CA ILE A 123 -6.19 0.78 11.48
C ILE A 123 -5.98 -0.74 11.39
N SER A 124 -4.91 -1.28 11.98
CA SER A 124 -4.66 -2.73 12.00
C SER A 124 -5.79 -3.48 12.72
N ASN A 125 -6.20 -3.02 13.90
CA ASN A 125 -7.30 -3.62 14.65
C ASN A 125 -8.64 -3.50 13.91
N SER A 126 -8.89 -2.35 13.27
CA SER A 126 -10.08 -2.14 12.46
C SER A 126 -10.10 -3.08 11.25
N TYR A 127 -8.95 -3.27 10.60
CA TYR A 127 -8.80 -4.20 9.49
C TYR A 127 -9.09 -5.64 9.91
N GLU A 128 -8.58 -6.08 11.06
CA GLU A 128 -8.88 -7.41 11.61
C GLU A 128 -10.39 -7.59 11.85
N THR A 129 -11.05 -6.58 12.41
CA THR A 129 -12.50 -6.59 12.64
C THR A 129 -13.28 -6.67 11.32
N VAL A 130 -12.88 -5.88 10.32
CA VAL A 130 -13.49 -5.91 8.98
C VAL A 130 -13.31 -7.30 8.36
N LEU A 131 -12.10 -7.86 8.39
CA LEU A 131 -11.78 -9.16 7.83
C LEU A 131 -12.59 -10.29 8.49
N ALA A 132 -12.85 -10.21 9.80
CA ALA A 132 -13.69 -11.17 10.49
C ALA A 132 -15.19 -11.04 10.14
N SER A 133 -15.63 -9.84 9.75
CA SER A 133 -17.05 -9.54 9.48
C SER A 133 -17.49 -9.79 8.03
N ILE A 134 -16.56 -9.80 7.07
CA ILE A 134 -16.90 -9.93 5.64
C ILE A 134 -17.07 -11.40 5.23
N PRO A 135 -18.08 -11.73 4.41
CA PRO A 135 -18.36 -13.12 4.01
C PRO A 135 -17.35 -13.70 3.01
N PHE A 136 -16.51 -12.84 2.42
CA PHE A 136 -15.48 -13.20 1.43
C PHE A 136 -14.06 -13.05 1.99
N ASN A 137 -13.89 -13.18 3.31
CA ASN A 137 -12.60 -13.10 3.98
C ASN A 137 -11.54 -14.09 3.42
N ILE A 138 -11.99 -15.21 2.87
CA ILE A 138 -11.12 -16.25 2.30
C ILE A 138 -10.27 -15.73 1.14
N PHE A 139 -10.75 -14.75 0.36
CA PHE A 139 -9.95 -14.12 -0.70
C PHE A 139 -8.80 -13.30 -0.12
N PHE A 140 -9.00 -12.66 1.03
CA PHE A 140 -7.95 -11.91 1.70
C PHE A 140 -6.90 -12.84 2.34
N THR A 141 -7.34 -13.94 2.94
CA THR A 141 -6.43 -14.89 3.61
C THR A 141 -5.69 -15.78 2.63
N ASN A 142 -6.31 -16.16 1.51
CA ASN A 142 -5.72 -17.12 0.57
C ASN A 142 -5.04 -16.43 -0.61
N ASN A 143 -5.63 -15.35 -1.14
CA ASN A 143 -5.13 -14.69 -2.35
C ASN A 143 -4.41 -13.36 -2.07
N LEU A 144 -4.48 -12.82 -0.85
CA LEU A 144 -3.80 -11.59 -0.43
C LEU A 144 -3.06 -11.77 0.90
N ASN A 145 -2.56 -12.96 1.21
CA ASN A 145 -1.99 -13.29 2.53
C ASN A 145 -0.85 -12.36 2.96
N TYR A 146 0.03 -11.92 2.04
CA TYR A 146 1.12 -11.01 2.37
C TYR A 146 0.64 -9.58 2.59
N ALA A 147 -0.30 -9.11 1.78
CA ALA A 147 -0.90 -7.79 1.95
C ALA A 147 -1.73 -7.71 3.24
N THR A 148 -2.47 -8.78 3.58
CA THR A 148 -3.17 -8.95 4.85
C THR A 148 -2.18 -8.92 6.01
N SER A 149 -1.10 -9.70 5.94
CA SER A 149 -0.05 -9.70 6.96
C SER A 149 0.62 -8.33 7.12
N PHE A 150 0.81 -7.61 6.01
CA PHE A 150 1.36 -6.26 6.01
C PHE A 150 0.44 -5.28 6.78
N LEU A 151 -0.87 -5.34 6.57
CA LEU A 151 -1.82 -4.50 7.31
C LEU A 151 -1.91 -4.88 8.80
N LEU A 152 -1.88 -6.17 9.12
CA LEU A 152 -1.88 -6.61 10.51
C LEU A 152 -0.61 -6.16 11.24
N LEU A 153 0.52 -6.12 10.53
CA LEU A 153 1.81 -5.63 11.04
C LEU A 153 2.06 -4.14 10.76
N LEU A 154 1.05 -3.38 10.33
CA LEU A 154 1.16 -1.98 9.96
C LEU A 154 1.80 -1.10 11.06
N PRO A 155 1.53 -1.31 12.37
CA PRO A 155 2.21 -0.53 13.41
C PRO A 155 3.73 -0.71 13.38
N ARG A 156 4.21 -1.95 13.22
CA ARG A 156 5.64 -2.25 13.17
C ARG A 156 6.27 -1.65 11.91
N ILE A 157 5.61 -1.82 10.76
CA ILE A 157 6.09 -1.27 9.49
C ILE A 157 6.14 0.26 9.55
N THR A 158 5.09 0.91 10.09
CA THR A 158 5.05 2.37 10.24
C THR A 158 6.17 2.88 11.14
N ALA A 159 6.45 2.21 12.26
CA ALA A 159 7.56 2.58 13.13
C ALA A 159 8.91 2.46 12.42
N ILE A 160 9.17 1.33 11.75
CA ILE A 160 10.43 1.07 11.03
C ILE A 160 10.60 2.07 9.89
N THR A 161 9.59 2.21 9.03
CA THR A 161 9.59 3.16 7.91
C THR A 161 9.75 4.59 8.41
N GLY A 162 9.08 4.97 9.50
CA GLY A 162 9.21 6.29 10.10
C GLY A 162 10.61 6.59 10.59
N VAL A 163 11.23 5.66 11.32
CA VAL A 163 12.62 5.81 11.81
C VAL A 163 13.60 5.88 10.65
N ILE A 164 13.47 5.03 9.62
CA ILE A 164 14.35 5.07 8.44
C ILE A 164 14.19 6.39 7.69
N THR A 165 12.94 6.83 7.45
CA THR A 165 12.62 8.10 6.79
C THR A 165 13.23 9.28 7.56
N MET A 166 13.13 9.26 8.88
CA MET A 166 13.76 10.26 9.75
C MET A 166 15.28 10.25 9.59
N ILE A 167 15.95 9.09 9.70
CA ILE A 167 17.40 8.96 9.54
C ILE A 167 17.85 9.50 8.17
N ILE A 168 17.16 9.14 7.09
CA ILE A 168 17.47 9.62 5.74
C ILE A 168 17.33 11.14 5.66
N SER A 169 16.27 11.70 6.25
CA SER A 169 15.98 13.14 6.23
C SER A 169 17.04 13.97 6.94
N TYR A 170 17.75 13.40 7.93
CA TYR A 170 18.82 14.08 8.67
C TYR A 170 20.24 13.60 8.33
N SER A 171 20.39 12.62 7.44
CA SER A 171 21.72 12.11 7.04
C SER A 171 22.55 13.23 6.36
N ALA A 172 23.65 13.59 7.02
CA ALA A 172 24.30 14.90 7.00
C ALA A 172 25.22 15.22 5.79
N ILE A 173 24.91 14.76 4.59
CA ILE A 173 25.59 15.25 3.38
C ILE A 173 24.69 16.28 2.70
N PRO A 174 24.89 17.59 2.93
CA PRO A 174 24.12 18.61 2.22
C PRO A 174 24.46 18.55 0.73
N LYS A 175 23.45 18.52 -0.15
CA LYS A 175 23.68 18.51 -1.62
C LYS A 175 24.58 19.65 -2.09
N THR A 176 24.53 20.80 -1.40
CA THR A 176 25.36 21.96 -1.72
C THR A 176 26.86 21.69 -1.62
N LYS A 177 27.29 20.77 -0.75
CA LYS A 177 28.71 20.35 -0.72
C LYS A 177 29.04 19.31 -1.78
N GLU A 178 28.07 18.54 -2.27
CA GLU A 178 28.29 17.62 -3.39
C GLU A 178 28.43 18.37 -4.72
N GLU A 179 27.65 19.43 -4.95
CA GLU A 179 27.79 20.29 -6.14
C GLU A 179 29.14 21.05 -6.13
N GLU A 180 29.55 21.56 -4.97
CA GLU A 180 30.83 22.27 -4.79
C GLU A 180 32.05 21.35 -4.96
N VAL A 181 31.93 20.07 -4.56
CA VAL A 181 33.00 19.06 -4.74
C VAL A 181 32.98 18.43 -6.14
N ALA A 182 31.82 18.37 -6.80
CA ALA A 182 31.67 17.88 -8.17
C ALA A 182 32.06 18.91 -9.24
N GLY A 183 32.36 20.15 -8.84
CA GLY A 183 32.91 21.19 -9.73
C GLY A 183 31.91 21.74 -10.76
N PHE A 184 30.61 21.75 -10.42
CA PHE A 184 29.58 22.43 -11.22
C PHE A 184 29.30 23.84 -10.70
#